data_AF-A0AAN1URJ5-F1
#
_entry.id   AF-A0AAN1URJ5-F1
#
_cell.length_a   1.000
_cell.length_b   1.000
_cell.length_c   1.000
_cell.angle_alpha   90.00
_cell.angle_beta   90.00
_cell.angle_gamma   90.00
#
_symmetry.space_group_name_H-M   'P 1'
#
loop_
_entity.id
_entity.type
_entity.pdbx_description
1 polymer ?
#
loop_
_entity_poly.entity_id
_entity_poly.type
_entity_poly.pdbx_seq_one_letter_code
_entity_poly.pdbx_strand_id
1 'polypeptide(L)' 'MGNNILDYLKPPAPEPIPIVKMKELCTLFGCSRMTIYRWMAHHKLPAPIRHNNKRLIGWDREAINTMLKRN' A
#
# COMPACT_ATOMS: atom_id res chain seq x y z
N MET A 1 25.46 -30.82 2.30
CA MET A 1 24.24 -30.27 2.93
C MET A 1 23.18 -30.23 1.83
N GLY A 2 22.27 -31.22 1.81
CA GLY A 2 21.27 -31.33 0.74
C GLY A 2 20.08 -30.43 1.02
N ASN A 3 19.64 -29.67 0.02
CA ASN A 3 18.44 -28.83 0.12
C ASN A 3 17.22 -29.74 0.34
N ASN A 4 16.39 -29.42 1.34
CA ASN A 4 15.21 -30.22 1.68
C ASN A 4 14.13 -29.97 0.62
N ILE A 5 13.54 -31.03 0.05
CA ILE A 5 12.52 -30.88 -1.01
C ILE A 5 11.29 -30.10 -0.54
N LEU A 6 11.04 -30.06 0.77
CA LEU A 6 9.96 -29.29 1.38
C LEU A 6 10.20 -27.77 1.31
N ASP A 7 11.44 -27.31 1.15
CA ASP A 7 11.74 -25.88 0.98
C ASP A 7 11.17 -25.32 -0.33
N TYR A 8 11.04 -26.16 -1.37
CA TYR A 8 10.44 -25.79 -2.66
C TYR A 8 8.92 -25.83 -2.67
N LEU A 9 8.29 -26.45 -1.66
CA LEU A 9 6.83 -26.49 -1.53
C LEU A 9 6.27 -25.27 -0.81
N LYS A 10 7.14 -24.42 -0.24
CA LYS A 10 6.69 -23.13 0.29
C LYS A 10 6.25 -22.28 -0.90
N PRO A 11 4.96 -21.90 -1.00
CA PRO A 11 4.52 -21.00 -2.06
C PRO A 11 5.39 -19.75 -2.01
N PRO A 12 5.90 -19.24 -3.14
CA PRO A 12 6.57 -17.95 -3.14
C PRO A 12 5.63 -16.95 -2.46
N ALA A 13 6.17 -16.13 -1.55
CA ALA A 13 5.38 -15.14 -0.84
C ALA A 13 4.55 -14.36 -1.87
N PRO A 14 3.23 -14.18 -1.66
CA PRO A 14 2.39 -13.53 -2.64
C PRO A 14 2.99 -12.15 -2.97
N GLU A 15 3.14 -11.87 -4.26
CA GLU A 15 3.71 -10.60 -4.68
C GLU A 15 2.89 -9.44 -4.08
N PRO A 16 3.54 -8.35 -3.64
CA PRO A 16 2.84 -7.25 -3.00
C PRO A 16 1.78 -6.70 -3.94
N ILE A 17 0.52 -6.67 -3.49
CA ILE A 17 -0.57 -6.09 -4.27
C ILE A 17 -0.18 -4.64 -4.62
N PRO A 18 -0.16 -4.25 -5.91
CA PRO A 18 0.38 -2.95 -6.32
C PRO A 18 -0.43 -1.76 -5.80
N ILE A 19 -1.64 -2.00 -5.29
CA ILE A 19 -2.54 -0.98 -4.78
C ILE A 19 -2.64 -1.09 -3.26
N VAL A 20 -2.28 -0.01 -2.57
CA VAL A 20 -2.49 0.17 -1.13
C VAL A 20 -3.92 0.69 -0.91
N LYS A 21 -4.72 -0.05 -0.15
CA LYS A 21 -6.09 0.36 0.21
C LYS A 21 -6.09 1.26 1.45
N MET A 22 -7.18 1.99 1.66
CA MET A 22 -7.35 2.88 2.84
C MET A 22 -7.01 2.21 4.18
N LYS A 23 -7.48 0.98 4.43
CA LYS A 23 -7.20 0.27 5.69
C LYS A 23 -5.70 0.02 5.87
N GLU A 24 -5.04 -0.42 4.82
CA GLU A 24 -3.60 -0.67 4.83
C GLU A 24 -2.82 0.62 4.99
N LEU A 25 -3.23 1.70 4.31
CA LEU A 25 -2.64 3.02 4.45
C LEU A 25 -2.71 3.52 5.90
N CYS A 26 -3.86 3.34 6.56
CA CYS A 26 -4.01 3.67 7.98
C CYS A 26 -3.03 2.88 8.86
N THR A 27 -2.83 1.58 8.58
CA THR A 27 -1.87 0.75 9.29
C THR A 27 -0.43 1.20 9.05
N LEU A 28 -0.06 1.50 7.81
CA LEU A 28 1.29 1.93 7.43
C LEU A 28 1.70 3.25 8.11
N PHE A 29 0.76 4.21 8.20
CA PHE A 29 1.02 5.50 8.85
C PHE A 29 0.63 5.53 10.33
N GLY A 30 0.08 4.44 10.89
CA GLY A 30 -0.39 4.39 12.27
C GLY A 30 -1.46 5.44 12.62
N CYS A 31 -2.29 5.84 11.66
CA CYS A 31 -3.23 6.95 11.84
C CYS A 31 -4.67 6.62 11.42
N SER A 32 -5.61 7.48 11.83
CA SER A 32 -7.03 7.29 11.54
C SER A 32 -7.36 7.60 10.07
N ARG A 33 -8.47 7.05 9.57
CA ARG A 33 -9.00 7.41 8.24
C ARG A 33 -9.25 8.90 8.08
N MET A 34 -9.67 9.59 9.15
CA MET A 34 -9.90 11.03 9.14
C MET A 34 -8.60 11.80 8.87
N THR A 35 -7.50 11.34 9.47
CA THR A 35 -6.17 11.89 9.22
C THR A 35 -5.77 11.72 7.76
N ILE A 36 -5.98 10.53 7.19
CA ILE A 36 -5.73 10.28 5.77
C ILE A 36 -6.55 11.23 4.88
N TYR A 37 -7.86 11.38 5.13
CA TYR A 37 -8.70 12.30 4.35
C TYR A 37 -8.23 13.75 4.44
N ARG A 38 -7.80 14.21 5.62
CA ARG A 38 -7.19 15.54 5.80
C ARG A 38 -5.92 15.67 4.97
N TRP A 39 -5.04 14.66 5.00
CA TRP A 39 -3.82 14.67 4.20
C TRP A 39 -4.09 14.66 2.70
N MET A 40 -5.13 13.95 2.25
CA MET A 40 -5.59 14.01 0.87
C MET A 40 -6.04 15.42 0.47
N ALA A 41 -6.83 16.09 1.33
CA ALA A 41 -7.30 17.46 1.09
C ALA A 41 -6.15 18.48 1.04
N HIS A 42 -5.08 18.24 1.82
CA HIS A 42 -3.87 19.07 1.82
C HIS A 42 -2.78 18.61 0.85
N HIS A 43 -3.08 17.67 -0.06
CA HIS A 43 -2.13 17.13 -1.04
C HIS A 43 -0.82 16.59 -0.42
N LYS A 44 -0.88 16.08 0.81
CA LYS A 44 0.26 15.49 1.53
C LYS A 44 0.51 14.02 1.19
N LEU A 45 -0.40 13.40 0.45
CA LEU A 45 -0.29 12.02 -0.03
C LEU A 45 -0.21 12.02 -1.56
N PRO A 46 0.38 10.98 -2.17
CA PRO A 46 0.31 10.78 -3.61
C PRO A 46 -1.13 10.79 -4.12
N ALA A 47 -1.29 11.12 -5.40
CA ALA A 47 -2.60 11.13 -6.04
C ALA A 47 -3.28 9.75 -5.90
N PRO A 48 -4.50 9.69 -5.37
CA PRO A 48 -5.21 8.43 -5.25
C PRO A 48 -5.66 7.91 -6.61
N ILE A 49 -5.61 6.60 -6.78
CA ILE A 49 -6.22 5.90 -7.90
C ILE A 49 -7.74 5.90 -7.66
N ARG A 50 -8.46 6.45 -8.64
CA ARG A 50 -9.92 6.52 -8.64
C ARG A 50 -10.48 5.79 -9.85
N HIS A 51 -11.65 5.19 -9.67
CA HIS A 51 -12.42 4.67 -10.79
C HIS A 51 -13.11 5.82 -11.55
N ASN A 52 -13.61 5.55 -12.76
CA ASN A 52 -14.30 6.53 -13.61
C ASN A 52 -15.51 7.20 -12.91
N ASN A 53 -16.14 6.50 -11.96
CA ASN A 53 -17.23 7.02 -11.13
C ASN A 53 -16.76 7.83 -9.90
N LYS A 54 -15.50 8.29 -9.88
CA LYS A 54 -14.85 9.04 -8.79
C LYS A 54 -14.62 8.27 -7.48
N ARG A 55 -15.02 6.98 -7.42
CA ARG A 55 -14.80 6.13 -6.23
C ARG A 55 -13.31 5.89 -6.01
N LEU A 56 -12.88 6.03 -4.76
CA LEU A 56 -11.50 5.75 -4.34
C LEU A 56 -11.22 4.23 -4.41
N ILE A 57 -10.19 3.85 -5.16
CA ILE A 57 -9.69 2.47 -5.24
C ILE A 57 -8.56 2.28 -4.23
N GLY A 58 -7.62 3.23 -4.19
CA GLY A 58 -6.45 3.18 -3.31
C GLY A 58 -5.34 4.08 -3.81
N TRP A 59 -4.10 3.71 -3.50
CA TRP A 59 -2.89 4.41 -3.92
C TRP A 59 -1.93 3.42 -4.54
N ASP A 60 -1.11 3.91 -5.46
CA ASP A 60 0.02 3.14 -5.96
C ASP A 60 1.02 2.84 -4.82
N ARG A 61 1.39 1.57 -4.68
CA ARG A 61 2.27 1.11 -3.59
C ARG A 61 3.66 1.71 -3.73
N GLU A 62 4.20 1.79 -4.94
CA GLU A 62 5.55 2.33 -5.14
C GLU A 62 5.62 3.81 -4.77
N ALA A 63 4.61 4.59 -5.13
CA ALA A 63 4.50 5.99 -4.75
C ALA A 63 4.46 6.17 -3.22
N ILE A 64 3.68 5.36 -2.51
CA ILE A 64 3.62 5.39 -1.03
C ILE A 64 4.95 4.98 -0.42
N ASN A 65 5.58 3.90 -0.91
CA ASN A 65 6.88 3.45 -0.42
C ASN A 65 7.97 4.49 -0.66
N THR A 66 7.95 5.18 -1.81
CA THR A 66 8.89 6.26 -2.12
C THR A 66 8.71 7.44 -1.18
N MET A 67 7.46 7.77 -0.83
CA MET A 67 7.17 8.81 0.16
C MET A 67 7.66 8.42 1.55
N LEU A 68 7.42 7.17 1.98
CA LEU A 68 7.86 6.65 3.28
C LEU A 68 9.39 6.63 3.43
N LYS A 69 10.14 6.40 2.35
CA LYS A 69 11.61 6.45 2.37
C LYS A 69 12.19 7.86 2.45
N ARG A 70 11.39 8.90 2.13
CA ARG A 70 11.83 10.30 2.10
C ARG A 70 11.62 11.03 3.44
N ASN A 71 10.81 10.48 4.33
CA ASN A 71 10.58 10.97 5.70
C ASN A 71 11.39 10.12 6.69
#